data_AF-A0A258XZL0-F1
#
_entry.id   AF-A0A258XZL0-F1
#
_cell.length_a   1.000
_cell.length_b   1.000
_cell.length_c   1.000
_cell.angle_alpha   90.00
_cell.angle_beta   90.00
_cell.angle_gamma   90.00
#
_symmetry.space_group_name_H-M   'P 1'
#
loop_
_entity.id
_entity.type
_entity.pdbx_description
1 polymer ?
#
loop_
_entity_poly.entity_id
_entity_poly.type
_entity_poly.pdbx_seq_one_letter_code
_entity_poly.pdbx_strand_id
1 'polypeptide(L)'
;MLDLFLLIFVLAFIGAGFRRPFIFVLAYTYIDVVSPQKVSWGILAQIPISLIAFLCAFGAWFVAEDKNGTRFSLRQFLMLMLLIYCGMTTQQADFPIEAAEKWSWVWKALVFAMFLPVTLRTRLRIEALTLFMVLSIGVIVIGGGIKTITGGGGYGNLRLLVDNNTGLYESSIISAVSIAVIPLALWLARFGTIFPPDWRVKTFAWALCFACALMPIGTGARTGLVCVVVLAALILRTAKRRMLIVSLMAAGALVSLPLLPAEFVARMSTIGNHQ
;
A
#
# COMPACT_ATOMS: atom_id res chain seq x y z
N MET A 1 -22.53 -12.29 6.83
CA MET A 1 -22.63 -10.84 7.19
C MET A 1 -21.50 -10.02 6.57
N LEU A 2 -20.23 -10.46 6.68
CA LEU A 2 -19.07 -9.80 6.06
C LEU A 2 -19.21 -9.66 4.53
N ASP A 3 -19.58 -10.73 3.82
CA ASP A 3 -19.75 -10.70 2.36
C ASP A 3 -20.83 -9.72 1.91
N LEU A 4 -21.95 -9.63 2.64
CA LEU A 4 -23.03 -8.69 2.36
C LEU A 4 -22.56 -7.25 2.58
N PHE A 5 -21.82 -7.00 3.67
CA PHE A 5 -21.24 -5.69 3.94
C PHE A 5 -20.26 -5.27 2.84
N LEU A 6 -19.32 -6.14 2.45
CA LEU A 6 -18.39 -5.87 1.36
C LEU A 6 -19.13 -5.64 0.03
N LEU A 7 -20.21 -6.37 -0.22
CA LEU A 7 -20.96 -6.26 -1.47
C LEU A 7 -21.70 -4.93 -1.54
N ILE A 8 -22.39 -4.56 -0.46
CA ILE A 8 -23.04 -3.25 -0.35
C ILE A 8 -22.01 -2.13 -0.45
N PHE A 9 -20.85 -2.29 0.19
CA PHE A 9 -19.77 -1.31 0.14
C PHE A 9 -19.26 -1.11 -1.29
N VAL A 10 -18.93 -2.18 -2.01
CA VAL A 10 -18.48 -2.12 -3.41
C VAL A 10 -19.58 -1.52 -4.31
N LEU A 11 -20.83 -1.94 -4.14
CA LEU A 11 -21.96 -1.41 -4.92
C LEU A 11 -22.20 0.08 -4.63
N ALA A 12 -22.06 0.53 -3.38
CA ALA A 12 -22.17 1.94 -3.02
C ALA A 12 -21.06 2.77 -3.67
N PHE A 13 -19.83 2.24 -3.73
CA PHE A 13 -18.72 2.88 -4.43
C PHE A 13 -18.95 3.00 -5.93
N ILE A 14 -19.39 1.91 -6.58
CA ILE A 14 -19.72 1.90 -8.01
C ILE A 14 -20.89 2.86 -8.29
N GLY A 15 -21.93 2.82 -7.45
CA GLY A 15 -23.10 3.70 -7.51
C GLY A 15 -22.71 5.19 -7.41
N ALA A 16 -21.84 5.53 -6.46
CA ALA A 16 -21.31 6.89 -6.30
C ALA A 16 -20.46 7.31 -7.52
N GLY A 17 -19.75 6.38 -8.15
CA GLY A 17 -18.99 6.58 -9.38
C GLY A 17 -19.81 7.14 -10.54
N PHE A 18 -21.07 6.72 -10.68
CA PHE A 18 -21.95 7.25 -11.74
C PHE A 18 -22.26 8.75 -11.60
N ARG A 19 -22.32 9.26 -10.35
CA ARG A 19 -22.47 10.70 -10.12
C ARG A 19 -21.15 11.45 -10.24
N ARG A 20 -20.04 10.83 -9.82
CA ARG A 20 -18.71 11.44 -9.79
C ARG A 20 -17.68 10.46 -10.37
N PRO A 21 -17.33 10.58 -11.66
CA PRO A 21 -16.43 9.66 -12.37
C PRO A 21 -15.13 9.33 -11.63
N PHE A 22 -14.53 10.31 -10.95
CA PHE A 22 -13.29 10.12 -10.21
C PHE A 22 -13.39 9.07 -9.07
N ILE A 23 -14.60 8.82 -8.53
CA ILE A 23 -14.79 7.81 -7.49
C ILE A 23 -14.49 6.40 -8.03
N PHE A 24 -14.64 6.14 -9.32
CA PHE A 24 -14.24 4.85 -9.91
C PHE A 24 -12.73 4.61 -9.79
N VAL A 25 -11.91 5.65 -9.90
CA VAL A 25 -10.45 5.57 -9.71
C VAL A 25 -10.13 5.22 -8.25
N LEU A 26 -10.84 5.82 -7.29
CA LEU A 26 -10.69 5.53 -5.87
C LEU A 26 -11.17 4.10 -5.53
N ALA A 27 -12.29 3.68 -6.13
CA ALA A 27 -12.85 2.35 -5.97
C ALA A 27 -11.89 1.28 -6.50
N TYR A 28 -11.36 1.45 -7.71
CA TYR A 28 -10.34 0.55 -8.25
C TYR A 28 -9.12 0.50 -7.34
N THR A 29 -8.61 1.65 -6.88
CA THR A 29 -7.46 1.71 -5.96
C THR A 29 -7.71 0.91 -4.68
N TYR A 30 -8.88 1.07 -4.08
CA TYR A 30 -9.28 0.29 -2.90
C TYR A 30 -9.37 -1.21 -3.20
N ILE A 31 -10.02 -1.60 -4.30
CA ILE A 31 -10.22 -3.01 -4.68
C ILE A 31 -8.88 -3.68 -4.99
N ASP A 32 -7.95 -2.98 -5.65
CA ASP A 32 -6.63 -3.50 -5.99
C ASP A 32 -5.78 -3.71 -4.72
N VAL A 33 -5.75 -2.71 -3.83
CA VAL A 33 -4.97 -2.78 -2.58
C VAL A 33 -5.54 -3.80 -1.59
N VAL A 34 -6.84 -3.71 -1.29
CA VAL A 34 -7.47 -4.55 -0.26
C VAL A 34 -7.82 -5.93 -0.81
N SER A 35 -8.07 -6.07 -2.11
CA SER A 35 -8.49 -7.34 -2.73
C SER A 35 -9.68 -8.00 -2.00
N PRO A 36 -10.83 -7.30 -1.82
CA PRO A 36 -11.99 -7.84 -1.08
C PRO A 36 -12.54 -9.14 -1.67
N GLN A 37 -12.38 -9.34 -2.97
CA GLN A 37 -12.66 -10.58 -3.71
C GLN A 37 -11.91 -11.81 -3.18
N LYS A 38 -10.72 -11.64 -2.59
CA LYS A 38 -9.95 -12.72 -1.96
C LYS A 38 -10.32 -12.94 -0.48
N VAL A 39 -11.07 -12.03 0.12
CA VAL A 39 -11.49 -12.07 1.54
C VAL A 39 -12.91 -12.62 1.70
N SER A 40 -13.77 -12.36 0.70
CA SER A 40 -15.16 -12.82 0.66
C SER A 40 -15.26 -14.28 0.22
N TRP A 41 -16.30 -14.98 0.68
CA TRP A 41 -16.61 -16.37 0.25
C TRP A 41 -17.85 -16.47 -0.65
N GLY A 42 -18.67 -15.41 -0.70
CA GLY A 42 -19.88 -15.31 -1.52
C GLY A 42 -19.65 -14.74 -2.92
N ILE A 43 -20.67 -14.04 -3.42
CA ILE A 43 -20.78 -13.54 -4.81
C ILE A 43 -19.54 -12.74 -5.26
N LEU A 44 -18.94 -11.96 -4.36
CA LEU A 44 -17.76 -11.14 -4.67
C LEU A 44 -16.52 -11.95 -5.05
N ALA A 45 -16.41 -13.21 -4.62
CA ALA A 45 -15.30 -14.08 -5.00
C ALA A 45 -15.42 -14.60 -6.43
N GLN A 46 -16.64 -14.63 -6.97
CA GLN A 46 -16.95 -15.18 -8.29
C GLN A 46 -17.00 -14.11 -9.39
N ILE A 47 -17.00 -12.82 -9.00
CA ILE A 47 -17.09 -11.70 -9.94
C ILE A 47 -15.71 -11.02 -10.04
N PRO A 48 -15.22 -10.71 -11.25
CA PRO A 48 -13.96 -9.99 -11.43
C PRO A 48 -14.13 -8.49 -11.13
N ILE A 49 -14.32 -8.15 -9.85
CA ILE A 49 -14.65 -6.78 -9.41
C ILE A 49 -13.54 -5.78 -9.79
N SER A 50 -12.26 -6.19 -9.74
CA SER A 50 -11.15 -5.33 -10.15
C SER A 50 -11.23 -4.98 -11.64
N LEU A 51 -11.65 -5.91 -12.50
CA LEU A 51 -11.84 -5.65 -13.93
C LEU A 51 -13.02 -4.69 -14.16
N ILE A 52 -14.13 -4.89 -13.46
CA ILE A 52 -15.30 -4.01 -13.55
C ILE A 52 -14.91 -2.59 -13.13
N ALA A 53 -14.26 -2.43 -11.97
CA ALA A 53 -13.81 -1.14 -11.48
C ALA A 53 -12.80 -0.47 -12.43
N PHE A 54 -11.90 -1.25 -13.04
CA PHE A 54 -10.97 -0.77 -14.05
C PHE A 54 -11.70 -0.22 -15.28
N LEU A 55 -12.62 -1.01 -15.85
CA LEU A 55 -13.40 -0.61 -17.02
C LEU A 55 -14.28 0.61 -16.72
N CYS A 56 -14.89 0.67 -15.53
CA CYS A 56 -15.63 1.85 -15.10
C CYS A 56 -14.72 3.07 -14.94
N ALA A 57 -13.52 2.92 -14.36
CA ALA A 57 -12.58 4.03 -14.20
C ALA A 57 -12.09 4.57 -15.55
N PHE A 58 -11.66 3.70 -16.46
CA PHE A 58 -11.23 4.09 -17.81
C PHE A 58 -12.39 4.63 -18.65
N GLY A 59 -13.54 3.95 -18.63
CA GLY A 59 -14.72 4.34 -19.39
C GLY A 59 -15.29 5.69 -18.91
N ALA A 60 -15.42 5.89 -17.61
CA ALA A 60 -15.91 7.15 -17.05
C ALA A 60 -14.92 8.29 -17.30
N TRP A 61 -13.61 8.03 -17.22
CA TRP A 61 -12.60 9.02 -17.59
C TRP A 61 -12.69 9.40 -19.08
N PHE A 62 -12.88 8.42 -19.96
CA PHE A 62 -12.95 8.66 -21.39
C PHE A 62 -14.22 9.43 -21.80
N VAL A 63 -15.38 9.09 -21.22
CA VAL A 63 -16.69 9.64 -21.61
C VAL A 63 -17.02 10.94 -20.88
N ALA A 64 -16.86 10.98 -19.56
CA ALA A 64 -17.45 12.01 -18.71
C ALA A 64 -16.45 13.03 -18.19
N GLU A 65 -15.15 12.80 -18.36
CA GLU A 65 -14.11 13.66 -17.81
C GLU A 65 -13.58 14.65 -18.83
N ASP A 66 -13.49 15.92 -18.40
CA ASP A 66 -12.78 16.95 -19.13
C ASP A 66 -11.33 16.47 -19.34
N LYS A 67 -10.77 16.68 -20.53
CA LYS A 67 -9.40 16.26 -20.89
C LYS A 67 -8.41 17.44 -20.88
N ASN A 68 -8.92 18.65 -20.66
CA ASN A 68 -8.11 19.87 -20.54
C ASN A 68 -7.09 19.75 -19.40
N GLY A 69 -5.83 20.08 -19.72
CA GLY A 69 -4.71 20.02 -18.77
C GLY A 69 -4.09 18.63 -18.57
N THR A 70 -4.48 17.63 -19.37
CA THR A 70 -3.75 16.34 -19.42
C THR A 70 -2.34 16.58 -19.94
N ARG A 71 -1.33 16.31 -19.11
CA ARG A 71 0.08 16.46 -19.49
C ARG A 71 0.72 15.10 -19.55
N PHE A 72 1.20 14.74 -20.73
CA PHE A 72 2.07 13.60 -20.89
C PHE A 72 3.49 13.98 -20.47
N SER A 73 4.03 13.30 -19.46
CA SER A 73 5.36 13.55 -18.94
C SER A 73 6.35 12.48 -19.38
N LEU A 74 7.65 12.81 -19.39
CA LEU A 74 8.71 11.82 -19.62
C LEU A 74 8.57 10.59 -18.70
N ARG A 75 8.06 10.77 -17.49
CA ARG A 75 7.83 9.67 -16.54
C ARG A 75 6.82 8.65 -17.07
N GLN A 76 5.75 9.08 -17.74
CA GLN A 76 4.78 8.16 -18.35
C GLN A 76 5.39 7.40 -19.52
N PHE A 77 6.24 8.07 -20.30
CA PHE A 77 6.99 7.41 -21.36
C PHE A 77 7.97 6.36 -20.81
N LEU A 78 8.70 6.68 -19.74
CA LEU A 78 9.58 5.73 -19.06
C LEU A 78 8.81 4.54 -18.47
N MET A 79 7.62 4.76 -17.92
CA MET A 79 6.73 3.69 -17.44
C MET A 79 6.24 2.81 -18.60
N LEU A 80 5.93 3.40 -19.75
CA LEU A 80 5.55 2.65 -20.95
C LEU A 80 6.71 1.82 -21.49
N MET A 81 7.91 2.40 -21.56
CA MET A 81 9.13 1.67 -21.93
C MET A 81 9.40 0.51 -20.97
N LEU A 82 9.23 0.73 -19.66
CA LEU A 82 9.37 -0.33 -18.65
C LEU A 82 8.33 -1.44 -18.87
N LEU A 83 7.08 -1.10 -19.17
CA LEU A 83 6.03 -2.09 -19.47
C LEU A 83 6.40 -2.93 -20.70
N ILE A 84 6.86 -2.30 -21.78
CA ILE A 84 7.29 -2.99 -23.00
C ILE A 84 8.48 -3.90 -22.69
N TYR A 85 9.49 -3.39 -21.98
CA TYR A 85 10.66 -4.15 -21.58
C TYR A 85 10.28 -5.39 -20.76
N CYS A 86 9.44 -5.23 -19.74
CA CYS A 86 8.96 -6.37 -18.94
C CYS A 86 8.14 -7.37 -19.78
N GLY A 87 7.35 -6.90 -20.74
CA GLY A 87 6.61 -7.77 -21.66
C GLY A 87 7.51 -8.58 -22.59
N MET A 88 8.64 -7.99 -23.03
CA MET A 88 9.64 -8.69 -23.83
C MET A 88 10.41 -9.72 -23.00
N THR A 89 10.86 -9.36 -21.79
CA THR A 89 11.60 -10.29 -20.92
C THR A 89 10.75 -11.43 -20.41
N THR A 90 9.45 -11.21 -20.19
CA THR A 90 8.51 -12.28 -19.80
C THR A 90 8.38 -13.35 -20.88
N GLN A 91 8.39 -12.94 -22.17
CA GLN A 91 8.32 -13.89 -23.29
C GLN A 91 9.59 -14.73 -23.47
N GLN A 92 10.73 -14.22 -22.99
CA GLN A 92 12.04 -14.86 -23.08
C GLN A 92 12.48 -15.46 -21.74
N ALA A 93 11.56 -15.63 -20.79
CA ALA A 93 11.89 -16.09 -19.45
C ALA A 93 12.23 -17.59 -19.45
N ASP A 94 13.29 -17.97 -18.72
CA ASP A 94 13.68 -19.37 -18.50
C ASP A 94 12.60 -20.17 -17.76
N PHE A 95 11.77 -19.49 -16.96
CA PHE A 95 10.64 -20.03 -16.19
C PHE A 95 9.32 -19.40 -16.67
N PRO A 96 8.76 -19.88 -17.80
CA PRO A 96 7.66 -19.19 -18.48
C PRO A 96 6.33 -19.22 -17.69
N ILE A 97 6.09 -20.26 -16.88
CA ILE A 97 4.85 -20.42 -16.12
C ILE A 97 4.80 -19.40 -14.98
N GLU A 98 5.83 -19.38 -14.14
CA GLU A 98 5.98 -18.46 -13.00
C GLU A 98 6.09 -17.01 -13.47
N ALA A 99 6.77 -16.78 -14.61
CA ALA A 99 6.83 -15.47 -15.24
C ALA A 99 5.45 -15.01 -15.71
N ALA A 100 4.64 -15.89 -16.31
CA ALA A 100 3.27 -15.57 -16.72
C ALA A 100 2.36 -15.28 -15.51
N GLU A 101 2.50 -16.03 -14.42
CA GLU A 101 1.76 -15.78 -13.17
C GLU A 101 2.08 -14.40 -12.59
N LYS A 102 3.37 -14.03 -12.52
CA LYS A 102 3.81 -12.69 -12.10
C LYS A 102 3.28 -11.62 -13.06
N TRP A 103 3.41 -11.84 -14.35
CA TRP A 103 2.96 -10.90 -15.37
C TRP A 103 1.47 -10.61 -15.26
N SER A 104 0.65 -11.63 -14.97
CA SER A 104 -0.82 -11.56 -14.93
C SER A 104 -1.41 -10.39 -14.12
N TRP A 105 -0.69 -9.91 -13.10
CA TRP A 105 -1.07 -8.76 -12.27
C TRP A 105 -0.15 -7.54 -12.44
N VAL A 106 1.14 -7.74 -12.74
CA VAL A 106 2.12 -6.65 -12.88
C VAL A 106 1.75 -5.68 -14.02
N TRP A 107 1.35 -6.20 -15.19
CA TRP A 107 1.01 -5.32 -16.32
C TRP A 107 -0.22 -4.46 -16.02
N LYS A 108 -1.20 -5.01 -15.29
CA LYS A 108 -2.42 -4.29 -14.88
C LYS A 108 -2.07 -3.14 -13.94
N ALA A 109 -1.22 -3.40 -12.95
CA ALA A 109 -0.72 -2.38 -12.03
C ALA A 109 0.06 -1.27 -12.75
N LEU A 110 0.92 -1.62 -13.72
CA LEU A 110 1.67 -0.64 -14.52
C LEU A 110 0.76 0.21 -15.41
N VAL A 111 -0.22 -0.38 -16.07
CA VAL A 111 -1.21 0.35 -16.89
C VAL A 111 -1.98 1.34 -16.02
N PHE A 112 -2.44 0.91 -14.83
CA PHE A 112 -3.13 1.80 -13.92
C PHE A 112 -2.21 2.89 -13.34
N ALA A 113 -0.95 2.57 -13.04
CA ALA A 113 0.03 3.54 -12.58
C ALA A 113 0.32 4.63 -13.64
N MET A 114 0.31 4.30 -14.94
CA MET A 114 0.42 5.28 -16.02
C MET A 114 -0.83 6.16 -16.14
N PHE A 115 -1.99 5.59 -15.84
CA PHE A 115 -3.28 6.27 -15.90
C PHE A 115 -3.50 7.25 -14.74
N LEU A 116 -3.07 6.90 -13.52
CA LEU A 116 -3.29 7.72 -12.32
C LEU A 116 -2.90 9.20 -12.48
N PRO A 117 -1.69 9.57 -12.93
CA PRO A 117 -1.30 10.97 -13.10
C PRO A 117 -2.23 11.79 -14.01
N VAL A 118 -2.89 11.15 -14.98
CA VAL A 118 -3.80 11.81 -15.92
C VAL A 118 -5.13 12.20 -15.24
N THR A 119 -5.52 11.45 -14.21
CA THR A 119 -6.74 11.68 -13.42
C THR A 119 -6.51 12.65 -12.25
N LEU A 120 -5.28 12.78 -11.76
CA LEU A 120 -4.91 13.57 -10.58
C LEU A 120 -4.62 15.03 -10.93
N ARG A 121 -5.67 15.81 -11.18
CA ARG A 121 -5.52 17.21 -11.64
C ARG A 121 -5.74 18.27 -10.58
N THR A 122 -6.51 17.96 -9.55
CA THR A 122 -6.86 18.92 -8.49
C THR A 122 -6.29 18.47 -7.16
N ARG A 123 -6.06 19.44 -6.27
CA ARG A 123 -5.62 19.17 -4.90
C ARG A 123 -6.54 18.19 -4.18
N LEU A 124 -7.86 18.34 -4.33
CA LEU A 124 -8.85 17.45 -3.73
C LEU A 124 -8.69 16.00 -4.22
N ARG A 125 -8.39 15.78 -5.50
CA ARG A 125 -8.19 14.43 -6.05
C ARG A 125 -6.92 13.76 -5.53
N ILE A 126 -5.83 14.54 -5.41
CA ILE A 126 -4.57 14.05 -4.82
C ILE A 126 -4.80 13.70 -3.35
N GLU A 127 -5.46 14.59 -2.60
CA GLU A 127 -5.82 14.34 -1.20
C GLU A 127 -6.71 13.10 -1.05
N ALA A 128 -7.75 12.96 -1.88
CA ALA A 128 -8.64 11.82 -1.85
C ALA A 128 -7.93 10.51 -2.18
N LEU A 129 -7.09 10.47 -3.23
CA LEU A 129 -6.33 9.26 -3.56
C LEU A 129 -5.36 8.90 -2.42
N THR A 130 -4.64 9.88 -1.87
CA THR A 130 -3.71 9.65 -0.77
C THR A 130 -4.44 9.10 0.46
N LEU A 131 -5.60 9.66 0.78
CA LEU A 131 -6.46 9.20 1.86
C LEU A 131 -6.92 7.76 1.65
N PHE A 132 -7.41 7.43 0.44
CA PHE A 132 -7.84 6.08 0.11
C PHE A 132 -6.70 5.07 0.18
N MET A 133 -5.51 5.42 -0.31
CA MET A 133 -4.31 4.59 -0.20
C MET A 133 -3.95 4.33 1.27
N VAL A 134 -3.89 5.38 2.09
CA VAL A 134 -3.55 5.28 3.52
C VAL A 134 -4.58 4.43 4.28
N LEU A 135 -5.87 4.63 4.04
CA LEU A 135 -6.93 3.85 4.69
C LEU A 135 -6.93 2.39 4.22
N SER A 136 -6.75 2.14 2.92
CA SER A 136 -6.72 0.78 2.35
C SER A 136 -5.54 -0.03 2.90
N ILE A 137 -4.36 0.57 2.94
CA ILE A 137 -3.18 -0.05 3.54
C ILE A 137 -3.39 -0.21 5.05
N GLY A 138 -4.05 0.76 5.70
CA GLY A 138 -4.43 0.68 7.11
C GLY A 138 -5.27 -0.55 7.45
N VAL A 139 -6.22 -0.95 6.58
CA VAL A 139 -7.00 -2.18 6.79
C VAL A 139 -6.09 -3.42 6.94
N ILE A 140 -5.02 -3.49 6.17
CA ILE A 140 -4.07 -4.61 6.17
C ILE A 140 -3.11 -4.50 7.37
N VAL A 141 -2.53 -3.31 7.56
CA VAL A 141 -1.47 -3.06 8.53
C VAL A 141 -1.97 -3.05 9.98
N ILE A 142 -3.19 -2.58 10.24
CA ILE A 142 -3.76 -2.62 11.59
C ILE A 142 -3.90 -4.07 12.06
N GLY A 143 -4.42 -4.96 11.20
CA GLY A 143 -4.52 -6.38 11.50
C GLY A 143 -3.15 -7.04 11.68
N GLY A 144 -2.18 -6.71 10.81
CA GLY A 144 -0.80 -7.18 10.93
C GLY A 144 -0.13 -6.73 12.23
N GLY A 145 -0.23 -5.44 12.56
CA GLY A 145 0.37 -4.84 13.76
C GLY A 145 -0.22 -5.40 15.06
N ILE A 146 -1.55 -5.60 15.13
CA ILE A 146 -2.18 -6.25 16.29
C ILE A 146 -1.63 -7.67 16.46
N LYS A 147 -1.54 -8.45 15.38
CA LYS A 147 -0.98 -9.81 15.43
C LYS A 147 0.46 -9.82 15.94
N THR A 148 1.29 -8.89 15.46
CA THR A 148 2.66 -8.70 15.94
C THR A 148 2.74 -8.49 17.46
N ILE A 149 1.86 -7.65 18.02
CA ILE A 149 1.82 -7.39 19.47
C ILE A 149 1.37 -8.63 20.24
N THR A 150 0.39 -9.38 19.71
CA THR A 150 -0.13 -10.60 20.34
C THR A 150 0.79 -11.81 20.20
N GLY A 151 2.02 -11.63 19.68
CA GLY A 151 3.01 -12.69 19.52
C GLY A 151 2.89 -13.49 18.21
N GLY A 152 2.01 -13.08 17.29
CA GLY A 152 1.91 -13.64 15.94
C GLY A 152 2.88 -12.92 14.99
N GLY A 153 3.80 -13.66 14.36
CA GLY A 153 4.80 -13.09 13.45
C GLY A 153 5.46 -14.16 12.59
N GLY A 154 6.34 -13.73 11.69
CA GLY A 154 7.17 -14.61 10.87
C GLY A 154 7.13 -14.25 9.39
N TYR A 155 8.29 -14.37 8.75
CA TYR A 155 8.43 -14.09 7.33
C TYR A 155 7.66 -15.09 6.49
N GLY A 156 6.71 -14.60 5.68
CA GLY A 156 5.80 -15.45 4.90
C GLY A 156 4.72 -16.17 5.73
N ASN A 157 4.76 -16.07 7.05
CA ASN A 157 3.81 -16.74 7.97
C ASN A 157 2.84 -15.78 8.66
N LEU A 158 3.12 -14.47 8.65
CA LEU A 158 2.20 -13.48 9.18
C LEU A 158 0.94 -13.44 8.29
N ARG A 159 -0.13 -14.09 8.75
CA ARG A 159 -1.43 -14.04 8.08
C ARG A 159 -1.96 -12.61 8.08
N LEU A 160 -1.89 -11.96 6.94
CA LEU A 160 -2.50 -10.65 6.71
C LEU A 160 -4.02 -10.81 6.46
N LEU A 161 -4.65 -9.75 5.96
CA LEU A 161 -6.08 -9.79 5.59
C LEU A 161 -6.36 -10.86 4.52
N VAL A 162 -5.43 -11.05 3.59
CA VAL A 162 -5.44 -12.11 2.58
C VAL A 162 -4.19 -12.96 2.80
N ASP A 163 -4.39 -14.27 2.96
CA ASP A 163 -3.29 -15.24 3.13
C ASP A 163 -2.73 -15.62 1.76
N ASN A 164 -1.99 -14.70 1.15
CA ASN A 164 -1.40 -14.88 -0.18
C ASN A 164 -0.10 -14.07 -0.26
N ASN A 165 1.06 -14.73 -0.32
CA ASN A 165 2.36 -14.06 -0.35
C ASN A 165 2.69 -13.52 -1.76
N THR A 166 1.75 -12.79 -2.37
CA THR A 166 1.86 -12.20 -3.71
C THR A 166 1.48 -10.73 -3.72
N GLY A 167 2.09 -9.96 -4.62
CA GLY A 167 1.84 -8.54 -4.78
C GLY A 167 2.08 -7.77 -3.47
N LEU A 168 1.10 -6.95 -3.07
CA LEU A 168 1.16 -6.14 -1.84
C LEU A 168 1.15 -6.96 -0.55
N TYR A 169 0.67 -8.22 -0.58
CA TYR A 169 0.62 -9.09 0.58
C TYR A 169 1.94 -9.85 0.80
N GLU A 170 2.93 -9.67 -0.07
CA GLU A 170 4.26 -10.21 0.14
C GLU A 170 4.95 -9.51 1.32
N SER A 171 5.62 -10.30 2.18
CA SER A 171 6.15 -9.86 3.48
C SER A 171 7.14 -8.69 3.40
N SER A 172 7.96 -8.62 2.34
CA SER A 172 8.94 -7.55 2.13
C SER A 172 8.30 -6.28 1.56
N ILE A 173 7.37 -6.42 0.62
CA ILE A 173 6.64 -5.34 -0.04
C ILE A 173 5.72 -4.66 0.98
N ILE A 174 4.91 -5.42 1.74
CA ILE A 174 4.00 -4.81 2.73
C ILE A 174 4.79 -4.06 3.80
N SER A 175 5.95 -4.58 4.19
CA SER A 175 6.83 -3.93 5.17
C SER A 175 7.36 -2.60 4.66
N ALA A 176 7.87 -2.56 3.43
CA ALA A 176 8.34 -1.34 2.79
C ALA A 176 7.21 -0.31 2.61
N VAL A 177 6.04 -0.76 2.12
CA VAL A 177 4.87 0.09 1.91
C VAL A 177 4.34 0.66 3.22
N SER A 178 4.33 -0.14 4.30
CA SER A 178 3.89 0.31 5.63
C SER A 178 4.70 1.50 6.12
N ILE A 179 6.03 1.46 5.95
CA ILE A 179 6.91 2.57 6.31
C ILE A 179 6.72 3.77 5.37
N ALA A 180 6.52 3.54 4.08
CA ALA A 180 6.26 4.61 3.11
C ALA A 180 4.92 5.36 3.36
N VAL A 181 3.94 4.70 4.00
CA VAL A 181 2.65 5.29 4.37
C VAL A 181 2.75 6.27 5.54
N ILE A 182 3.73 6.12 6.44
CA ILE A 182 3.90 6.97 7.63
C ILE A 182 3.90 8.47 7.28
N PRO A 183 4.77 8.98 6.39
CA PRO A 183 4.77 10.40 6.05
C PRO A 183 3.46 10.87 5.40
N LEU A 184 2.80 10.01 4.61
CA LEU A 184 1.52 10.34 3.97
C LEU A 184 0.39 10.45 5.00
N ALA A 185 0.33 9.54 5.97
CA ALA A 185 -0.64 9.57 7.06
C ALA A 185 -0.47 10.83 7.93
N LEU A 186 0.77 11.16 8.29
CA LEU A 186 1.08 12.38 9.05
C LEU A 186 0.79 13.66 8.27
N TRP A 187 1.01 13.65 6.95
CA TRP A 187 0.68 14.77 6.09
C TRP A 187 -0.84 15.00 6.02
N LEU A 188 -1.62 13.93 5.80
CA LEU A 188 -3.10 14.00 5.79
C LEU A 188 -3.65 14.50 7.13
N ALA A 189 -3.10 14.03 8.25
CA ALA A 189 -3.57 14.44 9.58
C ALA A 189 -3.27 15.91 9.92
N ARG A 190 -2.35 16.56 9.19
CA ARG A 190 -1.97 17.96 9.41
C ARG A 190 -2.55 18.92 8.38
N PHE A 191 -2.61 18.51 7.12
CA PHE A 191 -2.93 19.38 5.98
C PHE A 191 -4.16 18.93 5.17
N GLY A 192 -4.75 17.79 5.51
CA GLY A 192 -5.92 17.26 4.82
C GLY A 192 -7.13 18.16 4.94
N THR A 193 -7.85 18.34 3.83
CA THR A 193 -9.10 19.12 3.80
C THR A 193 -10.35 18.25 3.91
N ILE A 194 -10.25 16.96 3.54
CA ILE A 194 -11.37 15.99 3.58
C ILE A 194 -11.74 15.65 5.02
N PHE A 195 -10.73 15.29 5.83
CA PHE A 195 -10.87 15.13 7.26
C PHE A 195 -10.07 16.25 7.94
N PRO A 196 -10.76 17.28 8.48
CA PRO A 196 -10.06 18.41 9.08
C PRO A 196 -9.19 17.95 10.27
N PRO A 197 -8.06 18.62 10.55
CA PRO A 197 -7.13 18.24 11.62
C PRO A 197 -7.72 18.28 13.04
N ASP A 198 -8.43 17.23 13.43
CA ASP A 198 -8.98 17.04 14.76
C ASP A 198 -8.14 16.06 15.60
N TRP A 199 -8.33 16.06 16.92
CA TRP A 199 -7.65 15.13 17.84
C TRP A 199 -7.94 13.68 17.49
N ARG A 200 -9.14 13.36 16.99
CA ARG A 200 -9.53 12.02 16.51
C ARG A 200 -8.72 11.57 15.29
N VAL A 201 -8.51 12.48 14.33
CA VAL A 201 -7.70 12.19 13.13
C VAL A 201 -6.24 12.03 13.50
N LYS A 202 -5.72 12.88 14.40
CA LYS A 202 -4.34 12.79 14.89
C LYS A 202 -4.09 11.50 15.67
N THR A 203 -5.00 11.11 16.57
CA THR A 203 -4.88 9.87 17.33
C THR A 203 -4.92 8.65 16.42
N PHE A 204 -5.85 8.60 15.46
CA PHE A 204 -5.88 7.54 14.45
C PHE A 204 -4.58 7.49 13.62
N ALA A 205 -4.10 8.64 13.13
CA ALA A 205 -2.88 8.69 12.33
C ALA A 205 -1.65 8.21 13.12
N TRP A 206 -1.51 8.60 14.39
CA TRP A 206 -0.44 8.11 15.25
C TRP A 206 -0.55 6.61 15.54
N ALA A 207 -1.75 6.10 15.81
CA ALA A 207 -1.98 4.67 15.98
C ALA A 207 -1.65 3.88 14.71
N LEU A 208 -2.01 4.41 13.53
CA LEU A 208 -1.65 3.81 12.25
C LEU A 208 -0.14 3.83 12.01
N CYS A 209 0.55 4.93 12.30
CA CYS A 209 2.01 5.00 12.22
C CYS A 209 2.69 3.98 13.14
N PHE A 210 2.15 3.76 14.33
CA PHE A 210 2.63 2.74 15.24
C PHE A 210 2.44 1.33 14.66
N ALA A 211 1.25 1.02 14.12
CA ALA A 211 1.00 -0.25 13.44
C ALA A 211 1.95 -0.44 12.23
N CYS A 212 2.19 0.61 11.43
CA CYS A 212 3.14 0.60 10.33
C CYS A 212 4.58 0.29 10.78
N ALA A 213 5.01 0.85 11.91
CA ALA A 213 6.34 0.62 12.47
C ALA A 213 6.52 -0.81 13.01
N LEU A 214 5.43 -1.49 13.40
CA LEU A 214 5.46 -2.89 13.83
C LEU A 214 5.53 -3.88 12.67
N MET A 215 5.16 -3.48 11.45
CA MET A 215 5.14 -4.38 10.29
C MET A 215 6.50 -4.99 9.96
N PRO A 216 7.64 -4.24 9.90
CA PRO A 216 8.96 -4.83 9.74
C PRO A 216 9.31 -5.92 10.75
N ILE A 217 8.88 -5.75 12.00
CA ILE A 217 9.13 -6.71 13.07
C ILE A 217 8.24 -7.94 12.85
N GLY A 218 6.93 -7.74 12.64
CA GLY A 218 5.96 -8.80 12.45
C GLY A 218 6.21 -9.67 11.22
N THR A 219 6.63 -9.05 10.10
CA THR A 219 6.91 -9.77 8.85
C THR A 219 8.31 -10.34 8.79
N GLY A 220 9.22 -10.01 9.73
CA GLY A 220 10.60 -10.49 9.68
C GLY A 220 11.37 -10.14 8.41
N ALA A 221 10.97 -9.06 7.72
CA ALA A 221 11.55 -8.65 6.44
C ALA A 221 12.71 -7.66 6.65
N ARG A 222 13.89 -7.99 6.09
CA ARG A 222 15.09 -7.13 6.15
C ARG A 222 14.88 -5.79 5.44
N THR A 223 14.08 -5.79 4.37
CA THR A 223 13.73 -4.57 3.62
C THR A 223 13.06 -3.53 4.52
N GLY A 224 12.22 -3.96 5.46
CA GLY A 224 11.55 -3.08 6.42
C GLY A 224 12.52 -2.29 7.29
N LEU A 225 13.60 -2.93 7.78
CA LEU A 225 14.63 -2.25 8.57
C LEU A 225 15.34 -1.17 7.77
N VAL A 226 15.71 -1.48 6.51
CA VAL A 226 16.32 -0.50 5.62
C VAL A 226 15.39 0.70 5.41
N CYS A 227 14.09 0.45 5.18
CA CYS A 227 13.10 1.51 5.04
C CYS A 227 12.98 2.37 6.31
N VAL A 228 13.00 1.77 7.51
CA VAL A 228 12.98 2.51 8.77
C VAL A 228 14.21 3.41 8.91
N VAL A 229 15.40 2.90 8.60
CA VAL A 229 16.66 3.67 8.65
C VAL A 229 16.61 4.85 7.67
N VAL A 230 16.16 4.61 6.44
CA VAL A 230 16.02 5.67 5.43
C VAL A 230 14.99 6.71 5.87
N LEU A 231 13.83 6.29 6.39
CA LEU A 231 12.81 7.22 6.90
C LEU A 231 13.35 8.06 8.06
N ALA A 232 14.06 7.44 9.01
CA ALA A 232 14.71 8.13 10.11
C ALA A 232 15.72 9.16 9.60
N ALA A 233 16.57 8.81 8.64
CA ALA A 233 17.53 9.73 8.03
C ALA A 233 16.84 10.93 7.35
N LEU A 234 15.74 10.70 6.64
CA LEU A 234 14.95 11.77 6.00
C LEU A 234 14.29 12.70 7.03
N ILE A 235 13.78 12.15 8.13
CA ILE A 235 13.23 12.95 9.26
C ILE A 235 14.36 13.78 9.90
N LEU A 236 15.52 13.18 10.15
CA LEU A 236 16.68 13.89 10.73
C LEU A 236 17.19 15.02 9.84
N ARG A 237 17.15 14.85 8.52
CA ARG A 237 17.55 15.89 7.56
C ARG A 237 16.73 17.17 7.74
N THR A 238 15.42 17.03 7.99
CA THR A 238 14.47 18.16 8.09
C THR A 238 14.24 18.64 9.52
N ALA A 239 14.65 17.87 10.53
CA ALA A 239 14.43 18.21 11.92
C ALA A 239 15.34 19.36 12.42
N LYS A 240 14.73 20.31 13.16
CA LYS A 240 15.46 21.36 13.89
C LYS A 240 16.14 20.83 15.16
N ARG A 241 15.57 19.82 15.83
CA ARG A 241 16.08 19.22 17.08
C ARG A 241 16.66 17.82 16.83
N ARG A 242 17.67 17.73 15.97
CA ARG A 242 18.22 16.44 15.49
C ARG A 242 18.69 15.54 16.63
N MET A 243 19.46 16.09 17.58
CA MET A 243 20.01 15.31 18.70
C MET A 243 18.94 14.71 19.61
N LEU A 244 17.83 15.42 19.81
CA LEU A 244 16.70 14.93 20.63
C LEU A 244 15.94 13.80 19.93
N ILE A 245 15.80 13.86 18.61
CA ILE A 245 15.16 12.79 17.84
C ILE A 245 16.07 11.55 17.79
N VAL A 246 17.39 11.74 17.62
CA VAL A 246 18.35 10.64 17.67
C VAL A 246 18.34 9.96 19.03
N SER A 247 18.35 10.73 20.14
CA SER A 247 18.32 10.13 21.48
C SER A 247 17.03 9.38 21.76
N LEU A 248 15.87 9.90 21.32
CA LEU A 248 14.59 9.19 21.41
C LEU A 248 14.55 7.91 20.58
N MET A 249 15.07 7.93 19.35
CA MET A 249 15.15 6.74 18.51
C MET A 249 16.09 5.69 19.10
N ALA A 250 17.25 6.10 19.61
CA ALA A 250 18.21 5.21 20.26
C ALA A 250 17.63 4.58 21.53
N ALA A 251 16.98 5.38 22.38
CA ALA A 251 16.29 4.88 23.56
C ALA A 251 15.16 3.90 23.19
N GLY A 252 14.36 4.23 22.17
CA GLY A 252 13.31 3.35 21.67
C GLY A 252 13.84 2.03 21.12
N ALA A 253 14.96 2.05 20.40
CA ALA A 253 15.63 0.85 19.90
C ALA A 253 16.16 -0.03 21.05
N LEU A 254 16.77 0.57 22.07
CA LEU A 254 17.26 -0.16 23.25
C LEU A 254 16.12 -0.84 24.02
N VAL A 255 14.99 -0.16 24.17
CA VAL A 255 13.80 -0.71 24.84
C VAL A 255 13.13 -1.79 23.99
N SER A 256 13.16 -1.68 22.67
CA SER A 256 12.50 -2.65 21.79
C SER A 256 13.29 -3.95 21.61
N LEU A 257 14.63 -3.92 21.66
CA LEU A 257 15.48 -5.11 21.52
C LEU A 257 15.05 -6.34 22.33
N PRO A 258 14.77 -6.23 23.66
CA PRO A 258 14.33 -7.39 24.45
C PRO A 258 12.90 -7.86 24.14
N LEU A 259 12.10 -7.02 23.48
CA LEU A 259 10.71 -7.32 23.10
C LEU A 259 10.60 -7.94 21.70
N LEU A 260 11.72 -8.05 20.97
CA LEU A 260 11.73 -8.62 19.62
C LEU A 260 11.63 -10.15 19.68
N PRO A 261 10.87 -10.79 18.76
CA PRO A 261 10.83 -12.24 18.64
C PRO A 261 12.22 -12.84 18.39
N ALA A 262 12.54 -13.97 19.05
CA ALA A 262 13.84 -14.63 18.90
C ALA A 262 14.14 -15.03 17.43
N GLU A 263 13.11 -15.43 16.67
CA GLU A 263 13.25 -15.73 15.23
C GLU A 263 13.67 -14.51 14.41
N PHE A 264 13.16 -13.32 14.75
CA PHE A 264 13.54 -12.07 14.11
C PHE A 264 15.01 -11.76 14.36
N VAL A 265 15.45 -11.86 15.61
CA VAL A 265 16.85 -11.63 16.00
C VAL A 265 17.77 -12.64 15.31
N ALA A 266 17.40 -13.92 15.27
CA ALA A 266 18.16 -14.97 14.59
C ALA A 266 18.30 -14.74 13.08
N ARG A 267 17.23 -14.29 12.39
CA ARG A 267 17.31 -13.95 10.95
C ARG A 267 18.17 -12.71 10.66
N MET A 268 18.34 -11.82 11.63
CA MET A 268 19.20 -10.64 11.52
C MET A 268 20.65 -10.96 11.87
N SER A 269 20.90 -11.90 12.79
CA SER A 269 22.25 -12.32 13.18
C SER A 269 22.89 -13.32 12.20
N THR A 270 22.11 -13.93 11.30
CA THR A 270 22.59 -14.92 10.31
C THR A 270 23.32 -14.34 9.10
N ILE A 271 23.70 -13.05 9.10
CA ILE A 271 24.68 -12.50 8.13
C ILE A 271 26.10 -12.96 8.52
N GLY A 272 26.28 -14.28 8.66
CA GLY A 272 27.50 -14.89 9.19
C GLY A 272 28.31 -15.68 8.17
N ASN A 273 27.69 -16.20 7.10
CA ASN A 273 28.41 -16.95 6.06
C ASN A 273 27.62 -16.91 4.75
N HIS A 274 28.03 -16.03 3.84
CA HIS A 274 27.77 -16.19 2.41
C HIS A 274 28.97 -16.94 1.84
N GLN A 275 28.87 -18.27 1.81
CA GLN A 275 29.56 -19.06 0.78
C GLN A 275 28.63 -19.14 -0.43
#